data_AF-A0A6P0TWH1-F1
#
_entry.id   AF-A0A6P0TWH1-F1
#
_cell.length_a   1.000
_cell.length_b   1.000
_cell.length_c   1.000
_cell.angle_alpha   90.00
_cell.angle_beta   90.00
_cell.angle_gamma   90.00
#
_symmetry.space_group_name_H-M   'P 1'
#
loop_
_entity.id
_entity.type
_entity.pdbx_description
1 polymer ?
#
loop_
_entity_poly.entity_id
_entity_poly.type
_entity_poly.pdbx_seq_one_letter_code
_entity_poly.pdbx_strand_id
1 'polypeptide(L)'
;AADATRATLGLNLTDYIITDAPLEVQLQQSESGASWGTIANSDSLLRAAETLIDKAKAEAIAVVARFPDDEGSTALELYRYGQGVDPLAGAEAVISHLIVKTFQVPCAHAPALLPLPLDPNLSPRSAAEEIGYTFLPCVLVGLSRAPQLVNTKDSPLLTNTILAKQVDAVVVPATACGGSAVMSFSQTPAQIIAVRENQTQMQASPESLGIKALEVNSYLEALGVLVAHRAGINPEALRPEILPIAKIQ
;
A
#
# COMPACT_ATOMS: atom_id res chain seq x y z
N ALA A 1 -10.82 11.38 17.33
CA ALA A 1 -10.95 10.76 15.99
C ALA A 1 -11.79 9.49 16.02
N ALA A 2 -11.40 8.44 16.77
CA ALA A 2 -12.18 7.19 16.88
C ALA A 2 -13.67 7.42 17.23
N ASP A 3 -13.96 8.11 18.33
CA ASP A 3 -15.35 8.42 18.70
C ASP A 3 -16.11 9.25 17.66
N ALA A 4 -15.43 10.17 16.97
CA ALA A 4 -16.03 10.94 15.90
C ALA A 4 -16.47 10.02 14.75
N THR A 5 -15.64 9.06 14.33
CA THR A 5 -16.01 8.10 13.28
C THR A 5 -17.14 7.16 13.70
N ARG A 6 -17.22 6.78 14.98
CA ARG A 6 -18.37 6.03 15.52
C ARG A 6 -19.64 6.87 15.42
N ALA A 7 -19.58 8.12 15.88
CA ALA A 7 -20.74 9.01 15.94
C ALA A 7 -21.24 9.46 14.55
N THR A 8 -20.35 9.73 13.61
CA THR A 8 -20.72 10.36 12.32
C THR A 8 -20.74 9.39 11.15
N LEU A 9 -19.95 8.32 11.19
CA LEU A 9 -19.86 7.32 10.11
C LEU A 9 -20.45 5.96 10.51
N GLY A 10 -20.84 5.77 11.78
CA GLY A 10 -21.41 4.53 12.27
C GLY A 10 -20.41 3.37 12.30
N LEU A 11 -19.11 3.65 12.41
CA LEU A 11 -18.10 2.59 12.46
C LEU A 11 -18.23 1.77 13.74
N ASN A 12 -18.12 0.45 13.63
CA ASN A 12 -18.05 -0.45 14.77
C ASN A 12 -16.60 -0.58 15.24
N LEU A 13 -16.28 0.04 16.37
CA LEU A 13 -14.98 -0.07 17.04
C LEU A 13 -15.22 -0.79 18.37
N THR A 14 -14.51 -1.90 18.61
CA THR A 14 -14.70 -2.75 19.79
C THR A 14 -14.01 -2.16 21.01
N ASP A 15 -12.67 -2.18 21.01
CA ASP A 15 -11.81 -1.82 22.13
C ASP A 15 -10.50 -1.21 21.64
N TYR A 16 -9.72 -0.65 22.57
CA TYR A 16 -8.35 -0.20 22.31
C TYR A 16 -7.44 -0.61 23.47
N ILE A 17 -6.15 -0.70 23.19
CA ILE A 17 -5.10 -0.93 24.19
C ILE A 17 -3.91 -0.03 23.88
N ILE A 18 -3.20 0.39 24.94
CA ILE A 18 -1.93 1.10 24.83
C ILE A 18 -0.82 0.06 25.01
N THR A 19 0.20 0.12 24.16
CA THR A 19 1.36 -0.76 24.25
C THR A 19 2.06 -0.61 25.60
N ASP A 20 2.61 -1.70 26.14
CA ASP A 20 3.29 -1.69 27.45
C ASP A 20 4.68 -1.03 27.42
N ALA A 21 5.21 -0.75 26.22
CA ALA A 21 6.39 0.04 25.96
C ALA A 21 6.18 0.95 24.73
N PRO A 22 6.89 2.08 24.62
CA PRO A 22 6.93 2.88 23.40
C PRO A 22 7.52 2.06 22.25
N LEU A 23 7.02 2.20 21.02
CA LEU A 23 7.58 1.45 19.88
C LEU A 23 8.99 1.89 19.49
N GLU A 24 9.41 3.11 19.88
CA GLU A 24 10.70 3.72 19.53
C GLU A 24 10.97 3.64 18.02
N VAL A 25 10.08 4.27 17.25
CA VAL A 25 10.17 4.31 15.79
C VAL A 25 11.42 5.08 15.35
N GLN A 26 12.19 4.48 14.44
CA GLN A 26 13.34 5.13 13.79
C GLN A 26 13.12 5.19 12.29
N LEU A 27 13.48 6.32 11.69
CA LEU A 27 13.31 6.61 10.27
C LEU A 27 14.68 6.72 9.60
N GLN A 28 14.81 6.12 8.43
CA GLN A 28 16.05 6.13 7.66
C GLN A 28 15.73 6.16 6.15
N GLN A 29 16.73 6.52 5.35
CA GLN A 29 16.65 6.48 3.90
C GLN A 29 17.75 5.56 3.36
N SER A 30 17.41 4.77 2.35
CA SER A 30 18.36 3.90 1.66
C SER A 30 19.15 4.68 0.60
N GLU A 31 20.23 4.10 0.10
CA GLU A 31 21.04 4.70 -0.99
C GLU A 31 20.23 4.92 -2.28
N SER A 32 19.17 4.14 -2.52
CA SER A 32 18.25 4.35 -3.64
C SER A 32 17.26 5.49 -3.44
N GLY A 33 17.30 6.16 -2.28
CA GLY A 33 16.37 7.23 -1.93
C GLY A 33 15.02 6.73 -1.37
N ALA A 34 14.78 5.42 -1.30
CA ALA A 34 13.58 4.88 -0.67
C ALA A 34 13.64 5.04 0.86
N SER A 35 12.53 5.42 1.49
CA SER A 35 12.41 5.46 2.94
C SER A 35 12.27 4.05 3.52
N TRP A 36 12.84 3.85 4.71
CA TRP A 36 12.68 2.64 5.51
C TRP A 36 12.69 3.01 6.99
N GLY A 37 12.36 2.07 7.87
CA GLY A 37 12.42 2.33 9.30
C GLY A 37 12.37 1.08 10.16
N THR A 38 12.50 1.28 11.47
CA THR A 38 12.50 0.21 12.47
C THR A 38 11.69 0.61 13.69
N ILE A 39 11.34 -0.39 14.50
CA ILE A 39 10.77 -0.23 15.84
C ILE A 39 11.61 -1.05 16.81
N ALA A 40 11.94 -0.50 17.98
CA ALA A 40 12.76 -1.22 18.97
C ALA A 40 11.93 -2.28 19.71
N ASN A 41 10.72 -1.92 20.13
CA ASN A 41 9.87 -2.76 20.99
C ASN A 41 8.75 -3.45 20.20
N SER A 42 9.13 -4.22 19.18
CA SER A 42 8.19 -4.96 18.31
C SER A 42 7.34 -5.99 19.06
N ASP A 43 7.87 -6.56 20.13
CA ASP A 43 7.19 -7.49 21.03
C ASP A 43 6.02 -6.83 21.78
N SER A 44 6.18 -5.55 22.17
CA SER A 44 5.11 -4.76 22.79
C SER A 44 3.92 -4.57 21.85
N LEU A 45 4.20 -4.29 20.56
CA LEU A 45 3.18 -4.21 19.52
C LEU A 45 2.44 -5.53 19.35
N LEU A 46 3.17 -6.65 19.30
CA LEU A 46 2.60 -7.98 19.11
C LEU A 46 1.73 -8.40 20.30
N ARG A 47 2.17 -8.18 21.55
CA ARG A 47 1.36 -8.46 22.75
C ARG A 47 0.05 -7.66 22.78
N ALA A 48 0.11 -6.39 22.39
CA ALA A 48 -1.07 -5.53 22.29
C ALA A 48 -2.06 -6.05 21.24
N ALA A 49 -1.56 -6.39 20.04
CA ALA A 49 -2.37 -6.95 18.96
C ALA A 49 -3.00 -8.30 19.35
N GLU A 50 -2.22 -9.22 19.91
CA GLU A 50 -2.70 -10.52 20.41
C GLU A 50 -3.81 -10.34 21.46
N THR A 51 -3.63 -9.40 22.40
CA THR A 51 -4.64 -9.11 23.41
C THR A 51 -5.96 -8.61 22.80
N LEU A 52 -5.90 -7.73 21.78
CA LEU A 52 -7.10 -7.25 21.09
C LEU A 52 -7.80 -8.39 20.31
N ILE A 53 -7.03 -9.26 19.66
CA ILE A 53 -7.58 -10.40 18.92
C ILE A 53 -8.23 -11.39 19.89
N ASP A 54 -7.56 -11.75 20.98
CA ASP A 54 -8.02 -12.81 21.87
C ASP A 54 -9.15 -12.35 22.80
N LYS A 55 -9.05 -11.14 23.36
CA LYS A 55 -10.01 -10.64 24.35
C LYS A 55 -11.14 -9.83 23.73
N ALA A 56 -10.81 -8.91 22.82
CA ALA A 56 -11.79 -8.05 22.16
C ALA A 56 -12.35 -8.63 20.86
N LYS A 57 -11.83 -9.79 20.41
CA LYS A 57 -12.24 -10.44 19.15
C LYS A 57 -12.10 -9.51 17.96
N ALA A 58 -11.04 -8.69 17.96
CA ALA A 58 -10.76 -7.77 16.86
C ALA A 58 -10.44 -8.54 15.58
N GLU A 59 -11.19 -8.26 14.52
CA GLU A 59 -11.01 -8.84 13.17
C GLU A 59 -10.17 -7.94 12.25
N ALA A 60 -9.78 -6.76 12.73
CA ALA A 60 -8.91 -5.81 12.06
C ALA A 60 -8.27 -4.88 13.10
N ILE A 61 -7.04 -4.42 12.86
CA ILE A 61 -6.28 -3.61 13.81
C ILE A 61 -5.86 -2.28 13.18
N ALA A 62 -6.20 -1.18 13.84
CA ALA A 62 -5.62 0.13 13.56
C ALA A 62 -4.52 0.42 14.58
N VAL A 63 -3.31 0.73 14.12
CA VAL A 63 -2.19 1.12 15.00
C VAL A 63 -1.98 2.62 14.92
N VAL A 64 -2.13 3.31 16.05
CA VAL A 64 -1.67 4.70 16.19
C VAL A 64 -0.30 4.68 16.87
N ALA A 65 0.74 5.09 16.15
CA ALA A 65 2.11 5.06 16.66
C ALA A 65 2.71 6.47 16.66
N ARG A 66 3.49 6.79 17.70
CA ARG A 66 4.24 8.05 17.77
C ARG A 66 5.48 7.96 16.90
N PHE A 67 5.59 8.86 15.92
CA PHE A 67 6.78 8.99 15.06
C PHE A 67 7.66 10.16 15.53
N PRO A 68 8.97 10.16 15.26
CA PRO A 68 9.80 11.35 15.46
C PRO A 68 9.25 12.54 14.65
N ASP A 69 9.18 13.73 15.26
CA ASP A 69 8.91 14.94 14.48
C ASP A 69 10.18 15.34 13.72
N ASP A 70 10.00 15.86 12.51
CA ASP A 70 11.08 16.32 11.64
C ASP A 70 10.72 17.68 11.01
N GLU A 71 10.07 18.54 11.80
CA GLU A 71 9.64 19.87 11.35
C GLU A 71 10.83 20.70 10.87
N GLY A 72 10.71 21.28 9.68
CA GLY A 72 11.75 22.10 9.06
C GLY A 72 12.82 21.31 8.30
N SER A 73 12.71 19.98 8.19
CA SER A 73 13.62 19.20 7.36
C SER A 73 13.33 19.37 5.87
N THR A 74 14.39 19.33 5.07
CA THR A 74 14.28 19.38 3.61
C THR A 74 13.52 18.19 3.05
N ALA A 75 13.62 17.01 3.67
CA ALA A 75 12.92 15.81 3.24
C ALA A 75 11.40 15.98 3.38
N LEU A 76 10.95 16.48 4.54
CA LEU A 76 9.54 16.78 4.80
C LEU A 76 9.01 17.86 3.85
N GLU A 77 9.78 18.91 3.61
CA GLU A 77 9.41 19.98 2.67
C GLU A 77 9.25 19.42 1.24
N LEU A 78 10.24 18.69 0.73
CA LEU A 78 10.16 18.09 -0.60
C LEU A 78 8.94 17.17 -0.73
N TYR A 79 8.64 16.36 0.29
CA TYR A 79 7.45 15.49 0.31
C TYR A 79 6.15 16.29 0.26
N ARG A 80 6.01 17.32 1.11
CA ARG A 80 4.85 18.23 1.12
C ARG A 80 4.64 18.90 -0.24
N TYR A 81 5.72 19.28 -0.92
CA TYR A 81 5.66 19.87 -2.25
C TYR A 81 5.60 18.84 -3.40
N GLY A 82 5.40 17.55 -3.10
CA GLY A 82 5.23 16.49 -4.10
C GLY A 82 6.48 16.14 -4.90
N GLN A 83 7.65 16.52 -4.40
CA GLN A 83 8.96 16.33 -5.02
C GLN A 83 9.82 15.30 -4.27
N GLY A 84 9.42 14.93 -3.06
CA GLY A 84 10.12 14.02 -2.16
C GLY A 84 9.43 12.68 -1.96
N VAL A 85 10.15 11.78 -1.30
CA VAL A 85 9.62 10.50 -0.81
C VAL A 85 8.98 10.72 0.54
N ASP A 86 7.91 9.97 0.85
CA ASP A 86 7.34 9.94 2.20
C ASP A 86 8.39 9.41 3.20
N PRO A 87 8.86 10.22 4.16
CA PRO A 87 9.88 9.79 5.11
C PRO A 87 9.35 8.75 6.12
N LEU A 88 8.04 8.61 6.27
CA LEU A 88 7.40 7.75 7.27
C LEU A 88 7.03 6.38 6.71
N ALA A 89 6.70 6.31 5.42
CA ALA A 89 6.13 5.14 4.74
C ALA A 89 6.87 3.82 5.02
N GLY A 90 8.19 3.88 5.17
CA GLY A 90 9.01 2.73 5.51
C GLY A 90 8.71 2.11 6.89
N ALA A 91 8.75 2.92 7.95
CA ALA A 91 8.45 2.45 9.30
C ALA A 91 6.98 2.05 9.46
N GLU A 92 6.10 2.81 8.83
CA GLU A 92 4.68 2.52 8.71
C GLU A 92 4.39 1.12 8.12
N ALA A 93 5.06 0.81 6.99
CA ALA A 93 4.98 -0.51 6.38
C ALA A 93 5.47 -1.61 7.32
N VAL A 94 6.55 -1.37 8.09
CA VAL A 94 7.05 -2.34 9.09
C VAL A 94 6.01 -2.65 10.16
N ILE A 95 5.35 -1.62 10.71
CA ILE A 95 4.36 -1.77 11.78
C ILE A 95 3.16 -2.61 11.32
N SER A 96 2.52 -2.21 10.22
CA SER A 96 1.33 -2.88 9.70
C SER A 96 1.66 -4.27 9.17
N HIS A 97 2.78 -4.43 8.46
CA HIS A 97 3.21 -5.72 7.93
C HIS A 97 3.54 -6.73 9.04
N LEU A 98 4.15 -6.29 10.15
CA LEU A 98 4.47 -7.18 11.27
C LEU A 98 3.21 -7.83 11.86
N ILE A 99 2.15 -7.04 12.08
CA ILE A 99 0.86 -7.55 12.59
C ILE A 99 0.21 -8.48 11.55
N VAL A 100 0.08 -8.02 10.30
CA VAL A 100 -0.54 -8.82 9.22
C VAL A 100 0.17 -10.16 9.05
N LYS A 101 1.51 -10.14 9.01
CA LYS A 101 2.31 -11.35 8.85
C LYS A 101 2.15 -12.32 10.02
N THR A 102 2.09 -11.80 11.25
CA THR A 102 2.05 -12.62 12.46
C THR A 102 0.66 -13.20 12.72
N PHE A 103 -0.37 -12.37 12.63
CA PHE A 103 -1.73 -12.73 13.07
C PHE A 103 -2.71 -12.98 11.92
N GLN A 104 -2.33 -12.66 10.67
CA GLN A 104 -3.19 -12.80 9.50
C GLN A 104 -4.53 -12.05 9.64
N VAL A 105 -4.52 -10.92 10.36
CA VAL A 105 -5.65 -9.97 10.40
C VAL A 105 -5.29 -8.71 9.61
N PRO A 106 -6.25 -8.06 8.93
CA PRO A 106 -6.03 -6.76 8.33
C PRO A 106 -5.49 -5.76 9.34
N CYS A 107 -4.41 -5.07 8.97
CA CYS A 107 -3.84 -4.00 9.78
C CYS A 107 -3.56 -2.78 8.92
N ALA A 108 -3.81 -1.60 9.47
CA ALA A 108 -3.35 -0.34 8.93
C ALA A 108 -2.85 0.54 10.07
N HIS A 109 -2.02 1.51 9.74
CA HIS A 109 -1.34 2.38 10.70
C HIS A 109 -1.76 3.83 10.49
N ALA A 110 -1.62 4.63 11.54
CA ALA A 110 -1.83 6.07 11.57
C ALA A 110 -0.65 6.71 12.31
N PRO A 111 0.18 7.52 11.65
CA PRO A 111 1.31 8.17 12.29
C PRO A 111 0.80 9.31 13.17
N ALA A 112 1.18 9.30 14.45
CA ALA A 112 0.94 10.39 15.37
C ALA A 112 2.15 11.33 15.35
N LEU A 113 1.93 12.53 14.82
CA LEU A 113 2.88 13.63 14.68
C LEU A 113 2.28 14.90 15.26
N LEU A 114 3.12 15.88 15.57
CA LEU A 114 2.64 17.23 15.84
C LEU A 114 2.07 17.86 14.56
N PRO A 115 0.96 18.61 14.66
CA PRO A 115 0.39 19.28 13.50
C PRO A 115 1.36 20.35 12.99
N LEU A 116 1.57 20.37 11.67
CA LEU A 116 2.33 21.41 10.99
C LEU A 116 1.46 22.65 10.73
N PRO A 117 2.06 23.84 10.59
CA PRO A 117 1.34 25.01 10.11
C PRO A 117 0.83 24.78 8.68
N LEU A 118 -0.38 25.28 8.40
CA LEU A 118 -1.02 25.19 7.09
C LEU A 118 -0.18 25.91 6.03
N ASP A 119 0.06 25.24 4.91
CA ASP A 119 0.76 25.78 3.74
C ASP A 119 -0.17 25.82 2.50
N PRO A 120 -0.58 27.02 2.03
CA PRO A 120 -1.49 27.14 0.89
C PRO A 120 -0.86 26.73 -0.44
N ASN A 121 0.47 26.55 -0.51
CA ASN A 121 1.20 26.21 -1.73
C ASN A 121 1.56 24.73 -1.83
N LEU A 122 1.07 23.92 -0.89
CA LEU A 122 1.37 22.50 -0.80
C LEU A 122 0.88 21.72 -2.03
N SER A 123 1.52 20.59 -2.34
CA SER A 123 1.06 19.73 -3.43
C SER A 123 -0.38 19.26 -3.19
N PRO A 124 -1.27 19.29 -4.19
CA PRO A 124 -2.61 18.73 -4.05
C PRO A 124 -2.62 17.27 -3.59
N ARG A 125 -1.53 16.52 -3.83
CA ARG A 125 -1.38 15.13 -3.39
C ARG A 125 -1.23 14.99 -1.88
N SER A 126 -0.55 15.94 -1.22
CA SER A 126 -0.30 15.89 0.23
C SER A 126 -1.27 16.78 1.01
N ALA A 127 -2.10 17.59 0.35
CA ALA A 127 -3.07 18.48 1.00
C ALA A 127 -4.07 17.74 1.90
N ALA A 128 -4.45 16.51 1.52
CA ALA A 128 -5.34 15.68 2.33
C ALA A 128 -4.72 15.29 3.69
N GLU A 129 -3.40 15.16 3.74
CA GLU A 129 -2.65 14.82 4.94
C GLU A 129 -2.62 15.98 5.92
N GLU A 130 -2.46 17.20 5.41
CA GLU A 130 -2.37 18.41 6.22
C GLU A 130 -3.70 18.80 6.88
N ILE A 131 -4.83 18.59 6.19
CA ILE A 131 -6.17 18.83 6.75
C ILE A 131 -6.67 17.65 7.61
N GLY A 132 -6.00 16.49 7.50
CA GLY A 132 -6.39 15.23 8.11
C GLY A 132 -5.66 14.96 9.42
N TYR A 133 -6.05 15.63 10.51
CA TYR A 133 -5.44 15.40 11.83
C TYR A 133 -5.38 13.90 12.18
N THR A 134 -4.17 13.39 12.43
CA THR A 134 -3.83 12.01 12.84
C THR A 134 -4.08 10.90 11.83
N PHE A 135 -4.63 11.15 10.63
CA PHE A 135 -4.98 10.14 9.61
C PHE A 135 -5.96 9.02 10.04
N LEU A 136 -6.22 8.89 11.34
CA LEU A 136 -6.98 7.79 11.92
C LEU A 136 -8.39 7.62 11.31
N PRO A 137 -9.14 8.67 10.96
CA PRO A 137 -10.43 8.48 10.31
C PRO A 137 -10.36 7.70 8.99
N CYS A 138 -9.39 7.97 8.11
CA CYS A 138 -9.30 7.27 6.83
C CYS A 138 -8.87 5.81 7.03
N VAL A 139 -7.98 5.56 8.01
CA VAL A 139 -7.54 4.23 8.42
C VAL A 139 -8.71 3.39 8.93
N LEU A 140 -9.52 3.92 9.83
CA LEU A 140 -10.67 3.21 10.39
C LEU A 140 -11.75 2.95 9.34
N VAL A 141 -12.02 3.92 8.45
CA VAL A 141 -12.96 3.73 7.34
C VAL A 141 -12.47 2.63 6.39
N GLY A 142 -11.19 2.63 6.03
CA GLY A 142 -10.57 1.60 5.19
C GLY A 142 -10.67 0.21 5.84
N LEU A 143 -10.25 0.09 7.10
CA LEU A 143 -10.28 -1.18 7.83
C LEU A 143 -11.69 -1.73 8.03
N SER A 144 -12.70 -0.87 8.22
CA SER A 144 -14.09 -1.30 8.35
C SER A 144 -14.63 -2.06 7.12
N ARG A 145 -13.93 -1.97 5.99
CA ARG A 145 -14.28 -2.62 4.71
C ARG A 145 -13.15 -3.49 4.18
N ALA A 146 -12.08 -3.68 4.94
CA ALA A 146 -10.92 -4.42 4.48
C ALA A 146 -11.28 -5.91 4.31
N PRO A 147 -10.85 -6.55 3.20
CA PRO A 147 -11.05 -7.98 3.03
C PRO A 147 -10.27 -8.76 4.10
N GLN A 148 -10.88 -9.82 4.61
CA GLN A 148 -10.22 -10.72 5.55
C GLN A 148 -9.21 -11.63 4.82
N LEU A 149 -8.09 -11.89 5.48
CA LEU A 149 -7.09 -12.85 4.99
C LEU A 149 -7.56 -14.25 5.34
N VAL A 150 -7.54 -15.15 4.36
CA VAL A 150 -8.00 -16.53 4.54
C VAL A 150 -6.88 -17.52 4.25
N ASN A 151 -6.68 -18.48 5.14
CA ASN A 151 -5.83 -19.62 4.87
C ASN A 151 -6.64 -20.69 4.13
N THR A 152 -6.25 -20.97 2.89
CA THR A 152 -6.94 -21.94 2.03
C THR A 152 -6.83 -23.39 2.53
N LYS A 153 -5.96 -23.66 3.52
CA LYS A 153 -5.80 -24.98 4.14
C LYS A 153 -6.78 -25.26 5.25
N ASP A 154 -7.25 -24.23 5.96
CA ASP A 154 -7.89 -24.38 7.27
C ASP A 154 -9.40 -24.12 7.24
N SER A 155 -9.95 -23.63 6.13
CA SER A 155 -11.37 -23.29 6.04
C SER A 155 -11.93 -23.41 4.63
N PRO A 156 -13.22 -23.77 4.49
CA PRO A 156 -13.88 -23.76 3.19
C PRO A 156 -13.87 -22.35 2.62
N LEU A 157 -13.50 -22.24 1.35
CA LEU A 157 -13.47 -20.96 0.66
C LEU A 157 -14.89 -20.41 0.52
N LEU A 158 -15.07 -19.16 0.93
CA LEU A 158 -16.31 -18.43 0.71
C LEU A 158 -16.42 -18.09 -0.78
N THR A 159 -17.65 -18.00 -1.28
CA THR A 159 -17.92 -17.72 -2.71
C THR A 159 -17.32 -16.40 -3.20
N ASN A 160 -17.13 -15.44 -2.30
CA ASN A 160 -16.55 -14.13 -2.57
C ASN A 160 -15.03 -14.03 -2.29
N THR A 161 -14.36 -15.14 -1.98
CA THR A 161 -12.91 -15.15 -1.79
C THR A 161 -12.18 -14.86 -3.10
N ILE A 162 -11.23 -13.93 -3.06
CA ILE A 162 -10.33 -13.62 -4.17
C ILE A 162 -9.04 -14.44 -4.00
N LEU A 163 -8.78 -15.32 -4.96
CA LEU A 163 -7.56 -16.14 -5.02
C LEU A 163 -6.58 -15.52 -6.02
N ALA A 164 -5.28 -15.71 -5.78
CA ALA A 164 -4.24 -15.25 -6.71
C ALA A 164 -4.46 -15.75 -8.15
N LYS A 165 -4.95 -16.98 -8.33
CA LYS A 165 -5.27 -17.55 -9.66
C LYS A 165 -6.43 -16.86 -10.40
N GLN A 166 -7.19 -15.99 -9.73
CA GLN A 166 -8.28 -15.20 -10.30
C GLN A 166 -7.83 -13.78 -10.68
N VAL A 167 -6.56 -13.44 -10.47
CA VAL A 167 -5.99 -12.15 -10.86
C VAL A 167 -5.50 -12.26 -12.31
N ASP A 168 -6.19 -11.61 -13.23
CA ASP A 168 -5.84 -11.63 -14.66
C ASP A 168 -4.77 -10.59 -15.04
N ALA A 169 -4.66 -9.49 -14.29
CA ALA A 169 -3.71 -8.42 -14.59
C ALA A 169 -3.27 -7.64 -13.34
N VAL A 170 -2.06 -7.09 -13.39
CA VAL A 170 -1.48 -6.21 -12.35
C VAL A 170 -0.95 -4.95 -13.01
N VAL A 171 -1.42 -3.78 -12.57
CA VAL A 171 -0.95 -2.48 -13.03
C VAL A 171 0.04 -1.91 -12.01
N VAL A 172 1.23 -1.52 -12.47
CA VAL A 172 2.32 -1.04 -11.61
C VAL A 172 3.06 0.11 -12.30
N PRO A 173 3.62 1.08 -11.56
CA PRO A 173 4.58 2.02 -12.13
C PRO A 173 5.77 1.27 -12.75
N ALA A 174 6.22 1.68 -13.93
CA ALA A 174 7.31 0.99 -14.65
C ALA A 174 8.64 0.95 -13.87
N THR A 175 8.80 1.81 -12.86
CA THR A 175 10.00 1.88 -12.01
C THR A 175 9.82 1.20 -10.64
N ALA A 176 8.71 0.50 -10.39
CA ALA A 176 8.36 -0.07 -9.09
C ALA A 176 7.96 -1.57 -9.15
N CYS A 177 8.54 -2.35 -10.06
CA CYS A 177 8.18 -3.74 -10.27
C CYS A 177 8.78 -4.73 -9.23
N GLY A 178 9.60 -4.24 -8.29
CA GLY A 178 10.28 -5.07 -7.28
C GLY A 178 9.42 -5.56 -6.12
N GLY A 179 8.14 -5.16 -6.03
CA GLY A 179 7.24 -5.60 -4.97
C GLY A 179 6.94 -7.11 -5.03
N SER A 180 6.83 -7.75 -3.86
CA SER A 180 6.60 -9.21 -3.76
C SER A 180 5.37 -9.68 -4.52
N ALA A 181 4.31 -8.87 -4.56
CA ALA A 181 3.09 -9.16 -5.33
C ALA A 181 3.39 -9.21 -6.83
N VAL A 182 4.07 -8.19 -7.38
CA VAL A 182 4.41 -8.12 -8.82
C VAL A 182 5.35 -9.26 -9.20
N MET A 183 6.37 -9.52 -8.38
CA MET A 183 7.28 -10.64 -8.57
C MET A 183 6.54 -11.97 -8.59
N SER A 184 5.59 -12.19 -7.67
CA SER A 184 4.82 -13.43 -7.62
C SER A 184 3.89 -13.59 -8.83
N PHE A 185 3.18 -12.52 -9.22
CA PHE A 185 2.27 -12.54 -10.37
C PHE A 185 3.01 -12.65 -11.71
N SER A 186 4.25 -12.16 -11.81
CA SER A 186 5.07 -12.32 -13.02
C SER A 186 5.35 -13.78 -13.39
N GLN A 187 5.21 -14.69 -12.43
CA GLN A 187 5.37 -16.14 -12.62
C GLN A 187 4.04 -16.86 -12.90
N THR A 188 2.95 -16.10 -13.09
CA THR A 188 1.61 -16.61 -13.41
C THR A 188 1.17 -16.14 -14.79
N PRO A 189 0.03 -16.63 -15.32
CA PRO A 189 -0.54 -16.07 -16.55
C PRO A 189 -1.02 -14.62 -16.47
N ALA A 190 -0.98 -14.00 -15.28
CA ALA A 190 -1.40 -12.61 -15.09
C ALA A 190 -0.58 -11.64 -15.95
N GLN A 191 -1.26 -10.73 -16.64
CA GLN A 191 -0.63 -9.69 -17.44
C GLN A 191 -0.07 -8.58 -16.53
N ILE A 192 1.25 -8.43 -16.49
CA ILE A 192 1.88 -7.25 -15.87
C ILE A 192 1.78 -6.08 -16.85
N ILE A 193 1.24 -4.94 -16.40
CA ILE A 193 1.09 -3.71 -17.15
C ILE A 193 1.92 -2.62 -16.45
N ALA A 194 2.98 -2.16 -17.10
CA ALA A 194 3.93 -1.20 -16.54
C ALA A 194 3.66 0.21 -17.10
N VAL A 195 3.40 1.17 -16.21
CA VAL A 195 3.02 2.54 -16.59
C VAL A 195 4.24 3.46 -16.52
N ARG A 196 4.65 4.03 -17.66
CA ARG A 196 5.90 4.82 -17.79
C ARG A 196 5.83 6.22 -17.19
N GLU A 197 4.69 6.89 -17.28
CA GLU A 197 4.57 8.29 -16.80
C GLU A 197 4.68 8.40 -15.28
N ASN A 198 4.39 7.33 -14.53
CA ASN A 198 4.53 7.32 -13.08
C ASN A 198 5.93 6.84 -12.68
N GLN A 199 6.83 7.80 -12.50
CA GLN A 199 8.19 7.54 -12.05
C GLN A 199 8.28 7.49 -10.52
N THR A 200 9.11 6.59 -10.02
CA THR A 200 9.33 6.35 -8.58
C THR A 200 10.83 6.29 -8.29
N GLN A 201 11.22 6.46 -7.03
CA GLN A 201 12.63 6.35 -6.61
C GLN A 201 13.14 4.90 -6.56
N MET A 202 12.26 3.89 -6.72
CA MET A 202 12.64 2.48 -6.55
C MET A 202 13.55 1.96 -7.67
N GLN A 203 13.50 2.56 -8.87
CA GLN A 203 14.33 2.22 -10.04
C GLN A 203 14.32 0.71 -10.39
N ALA A 204 13.22 0.02 -10.10
CA ALA A 204 13.04 -1.41 -10.30
C ALA A 204 12.17 -1.65 -11.56
N SER A 205 12.80 -1.73 -12.73
CA SER A 205 12.10 -1.91 -14.02
C SER A 205 11.78 -3.37 -14.32
N PRO A 206 10.81 -3.65 -15.22
CA PRO A 206 10.57 -5.01 -15.69
C PRO A 206 11.82 -5.67 -16.26
N GLU A 207 12.60 -4.95 -17.07
CA GLU A 207 13.80 -5.46 -17.75
C GLU A 207 14.89 -5.84 -16.75
N SER A 208 15.15 -4.99 -15.74
CA SER A 208 16.18 -5.27 -14.73
C SER A 208 15.85 -6.48 -13.85
N LEU A 209 14.55 -6.82 -13.75
CA LEU A 209 14.03 -7.93 -12.96
C LEU A 209 13.69 -9.16 -13.80
N GLY A 210 13.82 -9.11 -15.13
CA GLY A 210 13.44 -10.20 -16.03
C GLY A 210 11.92 -10.47 -16.08
N ILE A 211 11.11 -9.47 -15.78
CA ILE A 211 9.64 -9.54 -15.79
C ILE A 211 9.13 -9.23 -17.20
N LYS A 212 8.30 -10.11 -17.74
CA LYS A 212 7.54 -9.82 -18.96
C LYS A 212 6.39 -8.89 -18.63
N ALA A 213 6.50 -7.61 -19.02
CA ALA A 213 5.44 -6.62 -18.86
C ALA A 213 5.01 -6.03 -20.21
N LEU A 214 3.75 -5.61 -20.29
CA LEU A 214 3.26 -4.74 -21.34
C LEU A 214 3.40 -3.29 -20.87
N GLU A 215 4.30 -2.55 -21.50
CA GLU A 215 4.48 -1.13 -21.17
C GLU A 215 3.44 -0.24 -21.85
N VAL A 216 2.92 0.72 -21.09
CA VAL A 216 2.03 1.79 -21.56
C VAL A 216 2.54 3.14 -21.05
N ASN A 217 2.21 4.23 -21.72
CA ASN A 217 2.62 5.56 -21.25
C ASN A 217 1.87 5.96 -20.00
N SER A 218 0.54 5.77 -20.00
CA SER A 218 -0.33 6.37 -19.00
C SER A 218 -1.27 5.39 -18.32
N TYR A 219 -1.81 5.79 -17.18
CA TYR A 219 -2.88 5.01 -16.53
C TYR A 219 -4.14 4.95 -17.40
N LEU A 220 -4.39 5.95 -18.24
CA LEU A 220 -5.51 5.92 -19.19
C LEU A 220 -5.30 4.85 -20.27
N GLU A 221 -4.07 4.70 -20.77
CA GLU A 221 -3.71 3.60 -21.67
C GLU A 221 -3.80 2.24 -20.96
N ALA A 222 -3.36 2.15 -19.71
CA ALA A 222 -3.50 0.93 -18.91
C ALA A 222 -4.97 0.49 -18.79
N LEU A 223 -5.91 1.44 -18.60
CA LEU A 223 -7.34 1.15 -18.62
C LEU A 223 -7.79 0.58 -19.98
N GLY A 224 -7.30 1.14 -21.09
CA GLY A 224 -7.57 0.61 -22.43
C GLY A 224 -7.09 -0.83 -22.61
N VAL A 225 -5.89 -1.13 -22.12
CA VAL A 225 -5.33 -2.49 -22.10
C VAL A 225 -6.22 -3.43 -21.28
N LEU A 226 -6.64 -3.02 -20.08
CA LEU A 226 -7.51 -3.84 -19.21
C LEU A 226 -8.85 -4.14 -19.89
N VAL A 227 -9.44 -3.16 -20.58
CA VAL A 227 -10.70 -3.35 -21.33
C VAL A 227 -10.50 -4.32 -22.49
N ALA A 228 -9.42 -4.16 -23.28
CA ALA A 228 -9.11 -5.07 -24.38
C ALA A 228 -8.86 -6.50 -23.88
N HIS A 229 -8.07 -6.65 -22.81
CA HIS A 229 -7.77 -7.93 -22.18
C HIS A 229 -9.05 -8.63 -21.70
N ARG A 230 -9.92 -7.91 -20.98
CA ARG A 230 -11.23 -8.42 -20.52
C ARG A 230 -12.13 -8.85 -21.67
N ALA A 231 -12.04 -8.19 -22.83
CA ALA A 231 -12.80 -8.51 -24.03
C ALA A 231 -12.18 -9.64 -24.88
N GLY A 232 -11.01 -10.17 -24.50
CA GLY A 232 -10.27 -11.15 -25.31
C GLY A 232 -9.64 -10.55 -26.58
N ILE A 233 -9.43 -9.24 -26.61
CA ILE A 233 -8.85 -8.51 -27.74
C ILE A 233 -7.37 -8.28 -27.46
N ASN A 234 -6.51 -8.63 -28.42
CA ASN A 234 -5.09 -8.28 -28.35
C ASN A 234 -4.92 -6.75 -28.48
N PRO A 235 -4.34 -6.05 -27.49
CA PRO A 235 -4.14 -4.60 -27.57
C PRO A 235 -3.36 -4.15 -28.82
N GLU A 236 -2.45 -4.98 -29.34
CA GLU A 236 -1.67 -4.68 -30.55
C GLU A 236 -2.55 -4.56 -31.81
N ALA A 237 -3.74 -5.19 -31.82
CA ALA A 237 -4.68 -5.06 -32.93
C ALA A 237 -5.37 -3.67 -32.99
N LEU A 238 -5.24 -2.86 -31.94
CA LEU A 238 -5.75 -1.49 -31.89
C LEU A 238 -4.73 -0.47 -32.39
N ARG A 239 -3.54 -0.92 -32.82
CA ARG A 239 -2.55 -0.06 -33.47
C ARG A 239 -2.93 0.20 -34.92
N PRO A 240 -2.56 1.37 -35.47
CA PRO A 240 -2.82 1.69 -36.88
C PRO A 240 -2.11 0.73 -37.85
N GLU A 241 -0.99 0.15 -37.43
CA GLU A 241 -0.22 -0.83 -38.21
C GLU A 241 -0.24 -2.19 -37.52
N ILE A 242 -0.61 -3.23 -38.27
CA ILE A 242 -0.61 -4.63 -37.83
C ILE A 242 0.28 -5.41 -38.79
N LEU A 243 1.33 -6.04 -38.26
CA LEU A 243 2.25 -6.84 -39.07
C LEU A 243 1.55 -8.12 -39.57
N PRO A 244 1.79 -8.54 -40.82
CA PRO A 244 1.29 -9.82 -41.32
C PRO A 244 1.94 -10.98 -40.55
N ILE A 245 1.24 -12.11 -40.47
CA ILE A 245 1.73 -13.32 -39.81
C ILE A 245 3.01 -13.80 -40.51
N ALA A 246 4.10 -13.92 -39.75
CA ALA A 246 5.36 -14.44 -40.27
C ALA A 246 5.26 -15.94 -40.57
N LYS A 247 5.83 -16.38 -41.70
CA LYS A 247 5.96 -17.80 -42.03
C LYS A 247 7.03 -18.43 -41.12
N ILE A 248 6.69 -19.49 -40.41
CA ILE A 248 7.67 -20.29 -39.65
C ILE A 248 8.63 -20.93 -40.66
N GLN A 249 9.93 -20.71 -40.46
CA GLN A 249 11.01 -21.35 -41.23
C GLN A 249 11.38 -22.70 -40.61
#